data_AF-A0A3D2KLR1-F1
#
_entry.id   AF-A0A3D2KLR1-F1
#
_cell.length_a   1.000
_cell.length_b   1.000
_cell.length_c   1.000
_cell.angle_alpha   90.00
_cell.angle_beta   90.00
_cell.angle_gamma   90.00
#
_symmetry.space_group_name_H-M   'P 1'
#
loop_
_entity.id
_entity.type
_entity.pdbx_description
1 polymer ?
#
loop_
_entity_poly.entity_id
_entity_poly.type
_entity_poly.pdbx_seq_one_letter_code
_entity_poly.pdbx_strand_id
1 'polypeptide(L)'
;MREWKKAAEQIMACEERPLKVFLLGATDTGKTTLAAFLAGMAVGAGLKVAVVDADVGQSEIGPPGSVGVGFADGPVERLRDIRPSFACFVGSNSPELLSFTTIAAVKTAVDRAAASSPDVIIIDTTGLVWGRTARFLKNAKIELLRPTHLVALQRDLEVEHLLRPWETLASPSLRVLRLPVSPRAVERGRRDRRAYRER
;
A
#
# COMPACT_ATOMS: atom_id res chain seq x y z
N MET A 1 17.27 -4.17 3.21
CA MET A 1 16.84 -5.58 3.37
C MET A 1 16.74 -6.02 4.83
N ARG A 2 17.78 -5.87 5.66
CA ARG A 2 17.71 -6.26 7.09
C ARG A 2 16.58 -5.58 7.87
N GLU A 3 16.40 -4.27 7.69
CA GLU A 3 15.33 -3.53 8.38
C GLU A 3 13.94 -3.90 7.89
N TRP A 4 13.77 -4.13 6.59
CA TRP A 4 12.50 -4.60 6.03
C TRP A 4 12.13 -5.97 6.58
N LYS A 5 13.11 -6.89 6.67
CA LYS A 5 12.91 -8.21 7.28
C LYS A 5 12.49 -8.08 8.75
N LYS A 6 13.20 -7.27 9.54
CA LYS A 6 12.86 -7.02 10.94
C LYS A 6 11.44 -6.46 11.08
N ALA A 7 11.06 -5.51 10.24
CA ALA A 7 9.71 -4.92 10.26
C ALA A 7 8.64 -5.95 9.88
N ALA A 8 8.91 -6.79 8.87
CA ALA A 8 8.00 -7.87 8.47
C ALA A 8 7.77 -8.86 9.63
N GLU A 9 8.85 -9.29 10.29
CA GLU A 9 8.79 -10.17 11.46
C GLU A 9 7.98 -9.51 12.61
N GLN A 10 8.23 -8.23 12.89
CA GLN A 10 7.48 -7.49 13.91
C GLN A 10 5.97 -7.39 13.59
N ILE A 11 5.62 -7.10 12.33
CA ILE A 11 4.22 -7.02 11.88
C ILE A 11 3.55 -8.39 12.05
N MET A 12 4.17 -9.45 11.54
CA MET A 12 3.59 -10.80 11.51
C MET A 12 3.48 -11.46 12.89
N ALA A 13 4.33 -11.05 13.83
CA ALA A 13 4.30 -11.53 15.23
C ALA A 13 3.11 -11.01 16.05
N CYS A 14 2.38 -10.01 15.54
CA CYS A 14 1.18 -9.52 16.21
C CYS A 14 0.08 -10.58 16.17
N GLU A 15 -0.73 -10.71 17.21
CA GLU A 15 -1.82 -11.71 17.28
C GLU A 15 -3.12 -11.24 16.62
N GLU A 16 -3.31 -9.93 16.48
CA GLU A 16 -4.53 -9.34 15.89
C GLU A 16 -4.70 -9.75 14.43
N ARG A 17 -5.94 -10.06 14.01
CA ARG A 17 -6.27 -10.41 12.61
C ARG A 17 -7.58 -9.74 12.19
N PRO A 18 -7.69 -9.27 10.92
CA PRO A 18 -6.62 -9.15 9.93
C PRO A 18 -5.64 -8.02 10.29
N LEU A 19 -4.34 -8.23 10.02
CA LEU A 19 -3.36 -7.16 10.00
C LEU A 19 -3.59 -6.29 8.76
N LYS A 20 -3.88 -5.00 8.94
CA LYS A 20 -4.05 -4.05 7.82
C LYS A 20 -2.81 -3.17 7.72
N VAL A 21 -1.94 -3.48 6.77
CA VAL A 21 -0.64 -2.84 6.57
C VAL A 21 -0.75 -1.80 5.47
N PHE A 22 -0.80 -0.52 5.86
CA PHE A 22 -0.95 0.59 4.95
C PHE A 22 0.40 1.20 4.59
N LEU A 23 0.78 1.13 3.32
CA LEU A 23 2.09 1.58 2.85
C LEU A 23 2.06 3.06 2.44
N LEU A 24 3.03 3.82 2.92
CA LEU A 24 3.23 5.25 2.69
C LEU A 24 4.64 5.54 2.19
N GLY A 25 4.80 6.64 1.47
CA GLY A 25 6.10 7.03 0.90
C GLY A 25 5.94 7.76 -0.43
N ALA A 26 6.91 8.62 -0.75
CA ALA A 26 6.92 9.38 -2.00
C ALA A 26 6.99 8.46 -3.23
N THR A 27 6.88 9.02 -4.42
CA THR A 27 7.05 8.24 -5.65
C THR A 27 8.48 7.67 -5.73
N ASP A 28 8.64 6.49 -6.32
CA ASP A 28 9.93 5.83 -6.51
C ASP A 28 10.73 5.55 -5.22
N THR A 29 10.05 5.39 -4.09
CA THR A 29 10.66 4.94 -2.82
C THR A 29 10.67 3.41 -2.65
N GLY A 30 10.05 2.67 -3.58
CA GLY A 30 9.99 1.20 -3.54
C GLY A 30 8.82 0.61 -2.75
N LYS A 31 7.72 1.35 -2.55
CA LYS A 31 6.51 0.87 -1.84
C LYS A 31 5.94 -0.43 -2.41
N THR A 32 5.72 -0.50 -3.71
CA THR A 32 5.22 -1.70 -4.40
C THR A 32 6.18 -2.88 -4.24
N THR A 33 7.50 -2.65 -4.27
CA THR A 33 8.49 -3.68 -3.96
C THR A 33 8.42 -4.14 -2.51
N LEU A 34 8.24 -3.22 -1.56
CA LEU A 34 8.01 -3.58 -0.17
C LEU A 34 6.70 -4.37 -0.01
N ALA A 35 5.64 -4.00 -0.72
CA ALA A 35 4.36 -4.72 -0.69
C ALA A 35 4.54 -6.18 -1.12
N ALA A 36 5.23 -6.42 -2.25
CA ALA A 36 5.56 -7.77 -2.72
C ALA A 36 6.43 -8.53 -1.69
N PHE A 37 7.44 -7.88 -1.12
CA PHE A 37 8.30 -8.46 -0.08
C PHE A 37 7.50 -8.87 1.17
N LEU A 38 6.63 -8.00 1.67
CA LEU A 38 5.77 -8.28 2.83
C LEU A 38 4.78 -9.39 2.52
N ALA A 39 4.22 -9.42 1.31
CA ALA A 39 3.30 -10.47 0.88
C ALA A 39 4.00 -11.83 0.85
N GLY A 40 5.18 -11.91 0.22
CA GLY A 40 5.98 -13.14 0.17
C GLY A 40 6.40 -13.63 1.55
N MET A 41 6.82 -12.73 2.45
CA MET A 41 7.16 -13.08 3.83
C MET A 41 5.95 -13.59 4.62
N ALA A 42 4.77 -12.98 4.47
CA ALA A 42 3.55 -13.43 5.13
C ALA A 42 3.08 -14.79 4.59
N VAL A 43 3.11 -15.00 3.28
CA VAL A 43 2.82 -16.32 2.67
C VAL A 43 3.81 -17.37 3.16
N GLY A 44 5.11 -17.05 3.21
CA GLY A 44 6.14 -17.95 3.74
C GLY A 44 5.96 -18.30 5.22
N ALA A 45 5.28 -17.43 5.97
CA ALA A 45 4.86 -17.69 7.36
C ALA A 45 3.53 -18.46 7.47
N GLY A 46 2.94 -18.89 6.34
CA GLY A 46 1.68 -19.64 6.31
C GLY A 46 0.42 -18.79 6.48
N LEU A 47 0.51 -17.47 6.34
CA LEU A 47 -0.61 -16.55 6.51
C LEU A 47 -1.41 -16.39 5.20
N LYS A 48 -2.73 -16.21 5.31
CA LYS A 48 -3.59 -15.84 4.17
C LYS A 48 -3.40 -14.36 3.85
N VAL A 49 -2.91 -14.05 2.66
CA VAL A 49 -2.56 -12.67 2.29
C VAL A 49 -3.46 -12.15 1.19
N ALA A 50 -4.08 -11.00 1.45
CA ALA A 50 -4.69 -10.17 0.44
C ALA A 50 -3.81 -8.94 0.16
N VAL A 51 -3.75 -8.54 -1.10
CA VAL A 51 -3.08 -7.30 -1.52
C VAL A 51 -4.11 -6.40 -2.19
N VAL A 52 -4.18 -5.15 -1.71
CA VAL A 52 -4.95 -4.07 -2.31
C VAL A 52 -3.97 -3.10 -2.94
N ASP A 53 -3.95 -3.08 -4.27
CA ASP A 53 -3.17 -2.15 -5.06
C ASP A 53 -4.01 -0.89 -5.32
N ALA A 54 -3.72 0.16 -4.56
CA ALA A 54 -4.38 1.45 -4.63
C ALA A 54 -3.54 2.52 -5.36
N ASP A 55 -2.48 2.16 -6.10
CA ASP A 55 -1.77 3.09 -6.97
C ASP A 55 -2.42 3.16 -8.36
N VAL A 56 -3.50 3.94 -8.47
CA VAL A 56 -4.24 4.15 -9.72
C VAL A 56 -3.36 4.67 -10.88
N GLY A 57 -2.19 5.25 -10.60
CA GLY A 57 -1.28 5.81 -11.59
C GLY A 57 -0.31 4.78 -12.19
N GLN A 58 0.01 3.72 -11.44
CA GLN A 58 0.95 2.65 -11.78
C GLN A 58 0.49 1.30 -11.19
N SER A 59 -0.78 0.94 -11.39
CA SER A 59 -1.33 -0.31 -10.85
C SER A 59 -0.57 -1.52 -11.40
N GLU A 60 -0.21 -2.45 -10.52
CA GLU A 60 0.41 -3.74 -10.87
C GLU A 60 -0.61 -4.89 -10.90
N ILE A 61 -1.63 -4.87 -10.05
CA ILE A 61 -2.65 -5.94 -9.99
C ILE A 61 -3.80 -5.62 -10.96
N GLY A 62 -4.37 -4.42 -10.87
CA GLY A 62 -5.47 -4.02 -11.73
C GLY A 62 -4.99 -3.36 -13.04
N PRO A 63 -5.91 -3.13 -14.00
CA PRO A 63 -5.62 -2.25 -15.12
C PRO A 63 -5.32 -0.82 -14.63
N PRO A 64 -4.60 0.01 -15.43
CA PRO A 64 -4.37 1.41 -15.10
C PRO A 64 -5.67 2.17 -14.77
N GLY A 65 -5.62 3.07 -13.77
CA GLY A 65 -6.80 3.81 -13.34
C GLY A 65 -7.80 2.99 -12.52
N SER A 66 -7.40 1.84 -11.99
CA SER A 66 -8.20 1.02 -11.08
C SER A 66 -7.52 0.83 -9.72
N VAL A 67 -8.32 0.41 -8.73
CA VAL A 67 -7.83 -0.16 -7.48
C VAL A 67 -8.05 -1.67 -7.55
N GLY A 68 -6.97 -2.44 -7.55
CA GLY A 68 -6.99 -3.89 -7.70
C GLY A 68 -6.96 -4.62 -6.35
N VAL A 69 -7.58 -5.79 -6.30
CA VAL A 69 -7.48 -6.75 -5.20
C VAL A 69 -6.98 -8.07 -5.76
N GLY A 70 -5.99 -8.65 -5.09
CA GLY A 70 -5.49 -9.99 -5.37
C GLY A 70 -5.22 -10.76 -4.08
N PHE A 71 -5.11 -12.07 -4.18
CA PHE A 71 -4.77 -12.95 -3.07
C PHE A 71 -3.51 -13.71 -3.43
N ALA A 72 -2.53 -13.72 -2.52
CA ALA A 72 -1.29 -14.44 -2.75
C ALA A 72 -1.45 -15.90 -2.28
N ASP A 73 -1.30 -16.83 -3.22
CA ASP A 73 -1.42 -18.28 -3.04
C ASP A 73 -0.07 -19.03 -3.16
N GLY A 74 1.03 -18.29 -3.30
CA GLY A 74 2.39 -18.81 -3.42
C GLY A 74 3.46 -17.73 -3.27
N PRO A 75 4.73 -18.02 -3.59
CA PRO A 75 5.81 -17.05 -3.54
C PRO A 75 5.49 -15.79 -4.36
N VAL A 76 5.70 -14.61 -3.77
CA VAL A 76 5.43 -13.32 -4.40
C VAL A 76 6.75 -12.61 -4.68
N GLU A 77 7.11 -12.48 -5.96
CA GLU A 77 8.25 -11.67 -6.39
C GLU A 77 7.84 -10.24 -6.74
N ARG A 78 6.73 -10.08 -7.45
CA ARG A 78 6.14 -8.78 -7.81
C ARG A 78 4.62 -8.82 -7.62
N LEU A 79 4.01 -7.66 -7.41
CA LEU A 79 2.55 -7.62 -7.22
C LEU A 79 1.80 -8.02 -8.50
N ARG A 80 2.35 -7.71 -9.67
CA ARG A 80 1.78 -8.11 -10.97
C ARG A 80 1.66 -9.62 -11.18
N ASP A 81 2.40 -10.42 -10.41
CA ASP A 81 2.34 -11.87 -10.50
C ASP A 81 1.13 -12.44 -9.73
N ILE A 82 0.45 -11.60 -8.92
CA ILE A 82 -0.77 -11.95 -8.19
C ILE A 82 -1.98 -11.82 -9.13
N ARG A 83 -2.76 -12.90 -9.27
CA ARG A 83 -3.96 -12.88 -10.10
C ARG A 83 -5.02 -11.92 -9.52
N PRO A 84 -5.58 -11.01 -10.33
CA PRO A 84 -6.63 -10.11 -9.87
C PRO A 84 -7.92 -10.88 -9.57
N SER A 85 -8.51 -10.63 -8.40
CA SER A 85 -9.78 -11.21 -7.97
C SER A 85 -10.94 -10.21 -8.04
N PHE A 86 -10.63 -8.92 -7.91
CA PHE A 86 -11.58 -7.83 -7.96
C PHE A 86 -10.87 -6.52 -8.34
N ALA A 87 -11.60 -5.59 -8.96
CA ALA A 87 -11.08 -4.25 -9.22
C ALA A 87 -12.20 -3.21 -9.21
N CYS A 88 -11.89 -2.01 -8.70
CA CYS A 88 -12.74 -0.84 -8.82
C CYS A 88 -12.14 0.11 -9.85
N PHE A 89 -12.85 0.40 -10.95
CA PHE A 89 -12.41 1.40 -11.91
C PHE A 89 -12.63 2.81 -11.36
N VAL A 90 -11.57 3.60 -11.25
CA VAL A 90 -11.61 4.98 -10.77
C VAL A 90 -11.86 5.96 -11.91
N GLY A 91 -11.47 5.61 -13.15
CA GLY A 91 -11.63 6.46 -14.33
C GLY A 91 -10.57 7.55 -14.47
N SER A 92 -9.56 7.56 -13.60
CA SER A 92 -8.42 8.47 -13.65
C SER A 92 -7.17 7.79 -13.09
N ASN A 93 -6.04 8.08 -13.72
CA ASN A 93 -4.69 7.73 -13.28
C ASN A 93 -4.04 8.86 -12.44
N SER A 94 -4.76 9.97 -12.22
CA SER A 94 -4.44 10.96 -11.20
C SER A 94 -5.44 10.85 -10.04
N PRO A 95 -4.97 10.50 -8.81
CA PRO A 95 -5.85 10.42 -7.64
C PRO A 95 -6.37 11.79 -7.20
N GLU A 96 -5.77 12.89 -7.66
CA GLU A 96 -6.16 14.25 -7.28
C GLU A 96 -7.50 14.65 -7.92
N LEU A 97 -7.68 14.32 -9.20
CA LEU A 97 -8.84 14.71 -10.00
C LEU A 97 -10.15 14.08 -9.48
N LEU A 98 -10.07 12.85 -8.99
CA LEU A 98 -11.22 12.07 -8.52
C LEU A 98 -10.96 11.56 -7.10
N SER A 99 -10.69 12.49 -6.19
CA SER A 99 -10.26 12.17 -4.82
C SER A 99 -11.29 11.32 -4.07
N PHE A 100 -12.57 11.70 -4.10
CA PHE A 100 -13.65 10.95 -3.45
C PHE A 100 -13.85 9.55 -4.06
N THR A 101 -13.87 9.45 -5.39
CA THR A 101 -13.98 8.17 -6.10
C THR A 101 -12.82 7.24 -5.73
N THR A 102 -11.60 7.78 -5.65
CA THR A 102 -10.41 7.03 -5.25
C THR A 102 -10.54 6.53 -3.81
N ILE A 103 -11.02 7.37 -2.88
CA ILE A 103 -11.22 6.97 -1.47
C ILE A 103 -12.27 5.84 -1.39
N ALA A 104 -13.41 6.01 -2.06
CA ALA A 104 -14.49 5.01 -2.08
C ALA A 104 -14.01 3.68 -2.68
N ALA A 105 -13.32 3.72 -3.83
CA ALA A 105 -12.76 2.54 -4.48
C ALA A 105 -11.80 1.77 -3.56
N VAL A 106 -10.91 2.47 -2.84
CA VAL A 106 -10.01 1.83 -1.89
C VAL A 106 -10.76 1.22 -0.70
N LYS A 107 -11.76 1.91 -0.16
CA LYS A 107 -12.60 1.36 0.92
C LYS A 107 -13.32 0.08 0.47
N THR A 108 -13.97 0.11 -0.68
CA THR A 108 -14.64 -1.07 -1.26
C THR A 108 -13.67 -2.21 -1.51
N ALA A 109 -12.47 -1.93 -2.05
CA ALA A 109 -11.44 -2.94 -2.28
C ALA A 109 -10.96 -3.59 -0.98
N VAL A 110 -10.70 -2.80 0.07
CA VAL A 110 -10.30 -3.33 1.38
C VAL A 110 -11.42 -4.13 2.04
N ASP A 111 -12.67 -3.68 1.96
CA ASP A 111 -13.82 -4.44 2.47
C ASP A 111 -13.99 -5.77 1.74
N ARG A 112 -13.83 -5.75 0.40
CA ARG A 112 -13.89 -6.96 -0.42
C ARG A 112 -12.78 -7.94 -0.07
N ALA A 113 -11.56 -7.46 0.15
CA ALA A 113 -10.43 -8.27 0.61
C ALA A 113 -10.71 -8.86 2.00
N ALA A 114 -11.21 -8.05 2.93
CA ALA A 114 -11.53 -8.47 4.29
C ALA A 114 -12.65 -9.53 4.35
N ALA A 115 -13.62 -9.50 3.43
CA ALA A 115 -14.69 -10.48 3.34
C ALA A 115 -14.21 -11.91 3.06
N SER A 116 -12.97 -12.08 2.58
CA SER A 116 -12.32 -13.39 2.41
C SER A 116 -11.57 -13.86 3.66
N SER A 117 -11.69 -13.15 4.77
CA SER A 117 -11.02 -13.42 6.05
C SER A 117 -9.51 -13.70 5.94
N PRO A 118 -8.74 -12.81 5.29
CA PRO A 118 -7.29 -12.93 5.24
C PRO A 118 -6.69 -12.69 6.62
N ASP A 119 -5.48 -13.19 6.84
CA ASP A 119 -4.69 -12.87 8.02
C ASP A 119 -4.00 -11.51 7.88
N VAL A 120 -3.61 -11.14 6.66
CA VAL A 120 -2.92 -9.90 6.34
C VAL A 120 -3.52 -9.25 5.10
N ILE A 121 -3.80 -7.95 5.18
CA ILE A 121 -4.19 -7.09 4.05
C ILE A 121 -3.10 -6.05 3.86
N ILE A 122 -2.34 -6.16 2.77
CA ILE A 122 -1.31 -5.18 2.41
C ILE A 122 -1.93 -4.17 1.45
N ILE A 123 -1.85 -2.88 1.79
CA ILE A 123 -2.47 -1.80 1.03
C ILE A 123 -1.33 -0.95 0.44
N ASP A 124 -0.98 -1.21 -0.83
CA ASP A 124 -0.02 -0.39 -1.57
C ASP A 124 -0.71 0.88 -2.07
N THR A 125 -0.10 2.05 -1.87
CA THR A 125 -0.76 3.33 -2.15
C THR A 125 0.06 4.23 -3.04
N THR A 126 -0.61 5.20 -3.67
CA THR A 126 0.03 6.20 -4.53
C THR A 126 1.19 6.93 -3.86
N GLY A 127 2.20 7.30 -4.65
CA GLY A 127 3.33 8.13 -4.22
C GLY A 127 3.01 9.63 -3.98
N LEU A 128 1.73 10.01 -3.98
CA LEU A 128 1.28 11.38 -3.72
C LEU A 128 1.34 11.67 -2.22
N VAL A 129 2.39 12.38 -1.81
CA VAL A 129 2.66 12.69 -0.38
C VAL A 129 2.71 14.18 -0.07
N TRP A 130 2.74 15.07 -1.06
CA TRP A 130 2.85 16.52 -0.84
C TRP A 130 1.58 17.28 -1.23
N GLY A 131 1.37 18.42 -0.59
CA GLY A 131 0.23 19.32 -0.87
C GLY A 131 -1.03 18.98 -0.07
N ARG A 132 -2.04 19.84 -0.22
CA ARG A 132 -3.32 19.72 0.53
C ARG A 132 -4.08 18.46 0.15
N THR A 133 -4.09 18.11 -1.14
CA THR A 133 -4.76 16.92 -1.68
C THR A 133 -4.13 15.64 -1.15
N ALA A 134 -2.80 15.56 -1.05
CA ALA A 134 -2.13 14.41 -0.45
C ALA A 134 -2.55 14.20 1.01
N ARG A 135 -2.51 15.26 1.82
CA ARG A 135 -2.91 15.20 3.24
C ARG A 135 -4.36 14.74 3.38
N PHE A 136 -5.27 15.35 2.61
CA PHE A 136 -6.67 14.95 2.59
C PHE A 136 -6.85 13.47 2.23
N LEU A 137 -6.28 13.03 1.11
CA LEU A 137 -6.42 11.66 0.62
C LEU A 137 -5.86 10.62 1.60
N LYS A 138 -4.66 10.86 2.14
CA LYS A 138 -4.03 9.91 3.06
C LYS A 138 -4.77 9.87 4.40
N ASN A 139 -5.13 11.02 4.97
CA ASN A 139 -5.87 11.05 6.23
C ASN A 139 -7.25 10.40 6.09
N ALA A 140 -7.99 10.71 5.03
CA ALA A 140 -9.30 10.09 4.79
C ALA A 140 -9.19 8.57 4.65
N LYS A 141 -8.19 8.07 3.92
CA LYS A 141 -7.94 6.62 3.79
C LYS A 141 -7.57 5.99 5.13
N ILE A 142 -6.66 6.58 5.90
CA ILE A 142 -6.24 6.02 7.20
C ILE A 142 -7.45 5.97 8.15
N GLU A 143 -8.23 7.04 8.24
CA GLU A 143 -9.44 7.12 9.08
C GLU A 143 -10.47 6.05 8.71
N LEU A 144 -10.77 5.91 7.40
CA LEU A 144 -11.81 5.00 6.92
C LEU A 144 -11.39 3.53 6.97
N LEU A 145 -10.12 3.23 6.71
CA LEU A 145 -9.62 1.87 6.63
C LEU A 145 -9.21 1.31 8.00
N ARG A 146 -8.88 2.20 8.95
CA ARG A 146 -8.37 1.88 10.29
C ARG A 146 -7.27 0.82 10.22
N PRO A 147 -6.14 1.12 9.57
CA PRO A 147 -5.05 0.17 9.48
C PRO A 147 -4.50 -0.18 10.87
N THR A 148 -3.87 -1.34 11.02
CA THR A 148 -3.14 -1.68 12.25
C THR A 148 -1.69 -1.19 12.18
N HIS A 149 -1.16 -1.05 10.96
CA HIS A 149 0.20 -0.58 10.72
C HIS A 149 0.23 0.51 9.64
N LEU A 150 0.88 1.64 9.93
CA LEU A 150 1.36 2.57 8.92
C LEU A 150 2.84 2.29 8.68
N VAL A 151 3.19 1.85 7.48
CA VAL A 151 4.58 1.56 7.12
C VAL A 151 5.04 2.58 6.09
N ALA A 152 5.92 3.46 6.50
CA ALA A 152 6.42 4.57 5.70
C ALA A 152 7.83 4.29 5.16
N LEU A 153 7.99 4.35 3.83
CA LEU A 153 9.30 4.43 3.20
C LEU A 153 9.66 5.89 2.96
N GLN A 154 10.78 6.32 3.55
CA GLN A 154 11.29 7.68 3.39
C GLN A 154 12.81 7.72 3.35
N ARG A 155 13.35 8.73 2.65
CA ARG A 155 14.79 9.04 2.65
C ARG A 155 15.13 10.02 3.77
N ASP A 156 14.22 10.93 4.06
CA ASP A 156 14.36 11.95 5.10
C ASP A 156 12.98 12.20 5.74
N LEU A 157 12.46 13.43 5.70
CA LEU A 157 11.22 13.80 6.40
C LEU A 157 9.99 13.92 5.48
N GLU A 158 10.03 13.37 4.26
CA GLU A 158 9.04 13.68 3.22
C GLU A 158 7.60 13.26 3.54
N VAL A 159 7.40 12.30 4.45
CA VAL A 159 6.07 11.84 4.87
C VAL A 159 5.76 12.11 6.34
N GLU A 160 6.67 12.74 7.09
CA GLU A 160 6.47 13.01 8.52
C GLU A 160 5.23 13.85 8.80
N HIS A 161 4.94 14.79 7.92
CA HIS A 161 3.76 15.64 8.02
C HIS A 161 2.44 14.88 7.83
N LEU A 162 2.48 13.65 7.31
CA LEU A 162 1.36 12.71 7.24
C LEU A 162 1.34 11.78 8.45
N LEU A 163 2.49 11.38 9.00
CA LEU A 163 2.59 10.41 10.09
C LEU A 163 2.36 11.01 11.47
N ARG A 164 2.97 12.16 11.77
CA ARG A 164 2.95 12.77 13.12
C ARG A 164 1.56 12.96 13.72
N PRO A 165 0.53 13.40 12.96
CA PRO A 165 -0.82 13.51 13.50
C PRO A 165 -1.34 12.17 14.01
N TRP A 166 -1.06 11.09 13.28
CA TRP A 166 -1.49 9.74 13.67
C TRP A 166 -0.67 9.20 14.83
N GLU A 167 0.58 9.55 15.01
CA GLU A 167 1.33 9.13 16.21
C GLU A 167 0.80 9.78 17.49
N THR A 168 0.34 11.03 17.38
CA THR A 168 -0.15 11.80 18.54
C THR A 168 -1.61 11.46 18.88
N LEU A 169 -2.42 11.17 17.86
CA LEU A 169 -3.86 10.92 17.99
C LEU A 169 -4.23 9.44 17.94
N ALA A 170 -3.28 8.55 17.63
CA ALA A 170 -3.56 7.13 17.42
C ALA A 170 -4.21 6.48 18.64
N SER A 171 -5.19 5.63 18.34
CA SER A 171 -5.55 4.52 19.22
C SER A 171 -4.28 3.71 19.56
N PRO A 172 -4.15 3.16 20.79
CA PRO A 172 -3.05 2.28 21.18
C PRO A 172 -2.77 1.11 20.21
N SER A 173 -3.72 0.80 19.34
CA SER A 173 -3.65 -0.26 18.33
C SER A 173 -2.95 0.12 17.01
N LEU A 174 -2.71 1.40 16.71
CA LEU A 174 -2.03 1.78 15.46
C LEU A 174 -0.50 1.83 15.68
N ARG A 175 0.24 1.03 14.92
CA ARG A 175 1.71 1.04 14.94
C ARG A 175 2.26 1.79 13.74
N VAL A 176 3.16 2.75 13.97
CA VAL A 176 3.84 3.50 12.91
C VAL A 176 5.28 3.00 12.78
N LEU A 177 5.64 2.53 11.59
CA LEU A 177 6.97 2.03 11.25
C LEU A 177 7.58 2.89 10.14
N ARG A 178 8.80 3.36 10.38
CA ARG A 178 9.59 4.11 9.39
C ARG A 178 10.71 3.21 8.88
N LEU A 179 10.76 3.03 7.58
CA LEU A 179 11.75 2.20 6.90
C LEU A 179 12.56 3.06 5.93
N PRO A 180 13.88 2.86 5.83
CA PRO A 180 14.64 3.53 4.80
C PRO A 180 14.29 2.95 3.43
N VAL A 181 14.44 3.80 2.43
CA VAL A 181 14.37 3.42 1.03
C VAL A 181 15.52 2.45 0.71
N SER A 182 15.23 1.40 -0.06
CA SER A 182 16.26 0.49 -0.54
C SER A 182 17.26 1.26 -1.43
N PRO A 183 18.59 1.07 -1.28
CA PRO A 183 19.58 1.68 -2.16
C PRO A 183 19.41 1.29 -3.64
N ARG A 184 18.64 0.24 -3.93
CA ARG A 184 18.32 -0.23 -5.29
C ARG A 184 17.03 0.37 -5.85
N ALA A 185 16.38 1.29 -5.14
CA ALA A 185 15.19 1.98 -5.66
C ALA A 185 15.60 2.86 -6.85
N VAL A 186 15.08 2.54 -8.03
CA VAL A 186 15.33 3.28 -9.27
C VAL A 186 14.27 4.35 -9.44
N GLU A 187 14.67 5.60 -9.67
CA GLU A 187 13.75 6.66 -10.07
C GLU A 187 13.22 6.40 -11.48
N ARG A 188 11.89 6.41 -11.65
CA ARG A 188 11.24 6.17 -12.95
C ARG A 188 10.77 7.48 -13.53
N GLY A 189 11.30 7.84 -14.71
CA GLY A 189 10.95 9.07 -15.40
C GLY A 189 9.54 9.07 -15.98
N ARG A 190 9.07 10.23 -16.46
CA ARG A 190 7.74 10.35 -17.09
C ARG A 190 7.53 9.41 -18.28
N ARG A 191 8.57 9.16 -19.09
CA ARG A 191 8.51 8.25 -20.24
C ARG A 191 8.29 6.80 -19.82
N ASP A 192 9.02 6.33 -18.81
CA ASP A 192 8.89 4.97 -18.27
C ASP A 192 7.47 4.73 -17.73
N ARG A 193 6.92 5.75 -17.06
CA ARG A 193 5.56 5.72 -16.53
C ARG A 193 4.49 5.68 -17.62
N ARG A 194 4.72 6.36 -18.77
CA ARG A 194 3.81 6.28 -19.92
C ARG A 194 3.87 4.91 -20.57
N ALA A 195 5.07 4.42 -20.85
CA ALA A 195 5.27 3.10 -21.44
C ALA A 195 4.68 1.97 -20.56
N TYR A 196 4.74 2.12 -19.23
CA TYR A 196 4.10 1.18 -18.30
C TYR A 196 2.58 1.09 -18.47
N ARG A 197 1.92 2.20 -18.81
CA ARG A 197 0.46 2.27 -18.96
C ARG A 197 -0.05 1.77 -20.31
N GLU A 198 0.83 1.67 -21.30
CA GLU A 198 0.52 1.26 -22.67
C GLU A 198 0.79 -0.25 -22.91
N ARG A 199 1.25 -0.96 -21.88
CA ARG A 199 1.44 -2.41 -21.87
C ARG A 199 0.20 -3.11 -21.36
#